data_AF-A0A0N0K1S6-F1
#
_entry.id   AF-A0A0N0K1S6-F1
#
_cell.length_a   1.000
_cell.length_b   1.000
_cell.length_c   1.000
_cell.angle_alpha   90.00
_cell.angle_beta   90.00
_cell.angle_gamma   90.00
#
_symmetry.space_group_name_H-M   'P 1'
#
loop_
_entity.id
_entity.type
_entity.pdbx_description
1 polymer ?
#
loop_
_entity_poly.entity_id
_entity_poly.type
_entity_poly.pdbx_seq_one_letter_code
_entity_poly.pdbx_strand_id
1 'polypeptide(L)'
;MPETMTQPASARFADPGIGHAEMPAAEPRRLKHWTAYRSGAALSVSGMDAVTGSTMTITGVSTLGPDARGGVFITDATGQRWELVL
;
A
#
# COMPACT_ATOMS: atom_id res chain seq x y z
N MET A 1 35.72 19.18 -32.42
CA MET A 1 34.49 19.85 -32.88
C MET A 1 34.70 20.15 -34.37
N PRO A 2 33.85 19.64 -35.29
CA PRO A 2 32.51 20.20 -35.58
C PRO A 2 31.40 19.13 -35.45
N GLU A 3 30.19 19.39 -34.92
CA GLU A 3 29.06 20.19 -35.44
C GLU A 3 28.48 19.62 -36.75
N THR A 4 27.17 19.43 -37.03
CA THR A 4 25.88 19.64 -36.35
C THR A 4 24.76 19.16 -37.32
N MET A 5 23.60 18.76 -36.76
CA MET A 5 22.23 18.70 -37.34
C MET A 5 21.86 17.66 -38.42
N THR A 6 20.80 16.89 -38.16
CA THR A 6 19.48 17.05 -38.82
C THR A 6 18.46 16.05 -38.27
N GLN A 7 17.48 16.54 -37.51
CA GLN A 7 16.17 15.89 -37.40
C GLN A 7 15.36 16.23 -38.67
N PRO A 8 14.47 15.32 -39.08
CA PRO A 8 13.10 15.78 -39.21
C PRO A 8 12.10 14.86 -38.50
N ALA A 9 11.25 15.52 -37.70
CA ALA A 9 9.83 15.28 -37.50
C ALA A 9 9.27 13.94 -38.00
N SER A 10 8.90 13.09 -37.04
CA SER A 10 7.66 12.33 -37.16
C SER A 10 6.85 12.61 -35.90
N ALA A 11 6.07 13.68 -35.98
CA ALA A 11 4.94 13.92 -35.12
C ALA A 11 3.97 12.74 -35.28
N ARG A 12 4.14 11.71 -34.47
CA ARG A 12 3.09 10.71 -34.27
C ARG A 12 2.35 11.14 -33.03
N PHE A 13 1.26 11.87 -33.28
CA PHE A 13 0.20 12.22 -32.35
C PHE A 13 0.17 11.28 -31.14
N ALA A 14 0.76 11.70 -30.03
CA ALA A 14 0.57 11.06 -28.74
C ALA A 14 -0.82 11.49 -28.27
N ASP A 15 -1.78 10.61 -28.52
CA ASP A 15 -3.10 10.63 -27.92
C ASP A 15 -2.99 10.94 -26.41
N PRO A 16 -3.64 11.98 -25.88
CA PRO A 16 -3.75 12.21 -24.44
C PRO A 16 -4.80 11.28 -23.82
N GLY A 17 -4.76 10.00 -24.17
CA GLY A 17 -5.58 8.94 -23.59
C GLY A 17 -4.88 8.40 -22.35
N ILE A 18 -5.03 9.14 -21.25
CA ILE A 18 -5.02 8.65 -19.86
C ILE A 18 -4.26 7.33 -19.69
N GLY A 19 -2.93 7.42 -19.68
CA GLY A 19 -2.12 6.47 -18.95
C GLY A 19 -2.42 6.69 -17.47
N HIS A 20 -3.55 6.17 -16.99
CA HIS A 20 -3.71 5.88 -15.58
C HIS A 20 -2.62 4.84 -15.33
N ALA A 21 -1.44 5.31 -14.90
CA ALA A 21 -0.50 4.44 -14.25
C ALA A 21 -1.31 3.81 -13.13
N GLU A 22 -1.74 2.57 -13.34
CA GLU A 22 -2.16 1.69 -12.26
C GLU A 22 -0.96 1.71 -11.32
N MET A 23 -1.01 2.59 -10.31
CA MET A 23 -0.08 2.55 -9.20
C MET A 23 -0.14 1.09 -8.76
N PRO A 24 0.99 0.36 -8.74
CA PRO A 24 0.96 -1.01 -8.24
C PRO A 24 0.29 -0.93 -6.89
N ALA A 25 -0.84 -1.61 -6.73
CA ALA A 25 -1.52 -1.67 -5.46
C ALA A 25 -0.45 -2.13 -4.46
N ALA A 26 -0.01 -1.22 -3.58
CA ALA A 26 1.12 -1.48 -2.71
C ALA A 26 0.83 -2.80 -1.99
N GLU A 27 1.72 -3.78 -2.13
CA GLU A 27 1.51 -5.09 -1.55
C GLU A 27 1.24 -4.92 -0.04
N PRO A 28 0.23 -5.61 0.51
CA PRO A 28 -0.11 -5.45 1.91
C PRO A 28 1.08 -5.90 2.77
N ARG A 29 1.51 -5.03 3.69
CA ARG A 29 2.57 -5.38 4.65
C ARG A 29 2.04 -6.40 5.63
N ARG A 30 2.87 -7.34 6.06
CA ARG A 30 2.44 -8.41 6.97
C ARG A 30 2.77 -8.07 8.41
N LEU A 31 1.80 -8.25 9.30
CA LEU A 31 1.95 -8.12 10.74
C LEU A 31 1.75 -9.49 11.39
N LYS A 32 2.78 -9.99 12.06
CA LYS A 32 2.80 -11.28 12.77
C LYS A 32 2.58 -11.09 14.26
N HIS A 33 2.19 -12.17 14.95
CA HIS A 33 2.05 -12.20 16.42
C HIS A 33 1.20 -11.03 16.93
N TRP A 34 0.12 -10.73 16.20
CA TRP A 34 -0.65 -9.52 16.40
C TRP A 34 -1.73 -9.72 17.47
N THR A 35 -2.12 -8.62 18.09
CA THR A 35 -3.20 -8.51 19.06
C THR A 35 -4.01 -7.27 18.73
N ALA A 36 -5.32 -7.40 18.73
CA ALA A 36 -6.24 -6.29 18.52
C ALA A 36 -6.89 -5.89 19.84
N TYR A 37 -6.89 -4.59 20.13
CA TYR A 37 -7.51 -4.01 21.31
C TYR A 37 -8.50 -2.93 20.90
N ARG A 38 -9.72 -3.02 21.44
CA ARG A 38 -10.78 -2.03 21.23
C ARG A 38 -11.05 -1.28 22.53
N SER A 39 -11.04 0.05 22.47
CA SER A 39 -11.41 0.95 23.57
C SER A 39 -12.48 1.91 23.08
N GLY A 40 -13.73 1.68 23.49
CA GLY A 40 -14.89 2.41 22.96
C GLY A 40 -15.03 2.20 21.44
N ALA A 41 -15.03 3.31 20.69
CA ALA A 41 -15.07 3.30 19.22
C ALA A 41 -13.69 3.15 18.56
N ALA A 42 -12.59 3.27 19.33
CA ALA A 42 -11.25 3.18 18.80
C ALA A 42 -10.75 1.73 18.77
N LEU A 43 -10.16 1.33 17.65
CA LEU A 43 -9.50 0.03 17.48
C LEU A 43 -8.01 0.26 17.19
N SER A 44 -7.19 -0.49 17.91
CA SER A 44 -5.74 -0.53 17.73
C SER A 44 -5.28 -1.97 17.53
N VAL A 45 -4.26 -2.17 16.71
CA VAL A 45 -3.64 -3.48 16.48
C VAL A 45 -2.14 -3.36 16.71
N SER A 46 -1.61 -4.16 17.63
CA SER A 46 -0.17 -4.25 17.88
C SER A 46 0.36 -5.58 17.36
N GLY A 47 1.56 -5.58 16.81
CA GLY A 47 2.19 -6.80 16.32
C GLY A 47 3.59 -6.53 15.77
N MET A 48 4.22 -7.58 15.24
CA MET A 48 5.57 -7.52 14.67
C MET A 48 5.48 -7.37 13.15
N ASP A 49 6.10 -6.31 12.60
CA ASP A 49 6.24 -6.18 11.15
C ASP A 49 7.11 -7.33 10.61
N ALA A 50 6.60 -8.06 9.62
CA ALA A 50 7.26 -9.25 9.09
C ALA A 50 8.55 -8.94 8.32
N VAL A 51 8.75 -7.71 7.85
CA VAL A 51 9.90 -7.27 7.06
C VAL A 51 11.01 -6.78 7.98
N THR A 52 10.68 -5.92 8.95
CA THR A 52 11.65 -5.29 9.84
C THR A 52 11.85 -6.04 11.15
N GLY A 53 10.95 -6.97 11.50
CA GLY A 53 10.94 -7.65 12.80
C GLY A 53 10.63 -6.74 13.99
N SER A 54 10.21 -5.49 13.73
CA SER A 54 9.95 -4.50 14.77
C SER A 54 8.51 -4.59 15.25
N THR A 55 8.32 -4.52 16.58
CA THR A 55 6.98 -4.40 17.17
C THR A 55 6.45 -2.99 16.94
N MET A 56 5.23 -2.88 16.44
CA MET A 56 4.53 -1.62 16.22
C MET A 56 3.08 -1.70 16.66
N THR A 57 2.48 -0.54 16.91
CA THR A 57 1.04 -0.40 17.21
C THR A 57 0.41 0.52 16.18
N ILE A 58 -0.58 -0.02 15.47
CA ILE A 58 -1.38 0.67 14.47
C ILE A 58 -2.65 1.15 15.18
N THR A 59 -2.89 2.45 15.20
CA THR A 59 -4.08 3.05 15.82
C THR A 59 -5.03 3.56 14.74
N GLY A 60 -6.30 3.81 15.12
CA GLY A 60 -7.29 4.34 14.17
C GLY A 60 -7.74 3.33 13.11
N VAL A 61 -7.61 2.04 13.41
CA VAL A 61 -8.03 0.98 12.49
C VAL A 61 -9.54 1.02 12.33
N SER A 62 -10.01 1.27 11.11
CA SER A 62 -11.46 1.44 10.86
C SER A 62 -12.19 0.10 10.78
N THR A 63 -11.51 -0.97 10.36
CA THR A 63 -12.10 -2.30 10.18
C THR A 63 -11.11 -3.39 10.55
N LEU A 64 -11.62 -4.45 11.18
CA LEU A 64 -10.90 -5.68 11.46
C LEU A 64 -11.82 -6.84 11.11
N GLY A 65 -11.48 -7.57 10.06
CA GLY A 65 -12.29 -8.68 9.59
C GLY A 65 -11.65 -9.41 8.41
N PRO A 66 -12.17 -10.59 8.06
CA PRO A 66 -11.74 -11.31 6.87
C PRO A 66 -12.13 -10.53 5.61
N ASP A 67 -11.21 -10.46 4.66
CA ASP A 67 -11.46 -10.01 3.30
C ASP A 67 -12.18 -11.11 2.50
N ALA A 68 -12.62 -10.81 1.27
CA ALA A 68 -13.27 -11.76 0.38
C ALA A 68 -12.44 -13.04 0.12
N ARG A 69 -11.13 -12.97 0.37
CA ARG A 69 -10.17 -14.08 0.25
C ARG A 69 -9.84 -14.80 1.56
N GLY A 70 -10.47 -14.42 2.68
CA GLY A 70 -10.30 -15.05 3.99
C GLY A 70 -9.11 -14.55 4.82
N GLY A 71 -8.26 -13.68 4.27
CA GLY A 71 -7.18 -13.02 5.04
C GLY A 71 -7.73 -11.87 5.89
N VAL A 72 -7.13 -11.60 7.04
CA VAL A 72 -7.54 -10.48 7.89
C VAL A 72 -6.71 -9.25 7.52
N PHE A 73 -7.36 -8.15 7.17
CA PHE A 73 -6.67 -6.91 6.78
C PHE A 73 -7.10 -5.73 7.63
N ILE A 74 -6.17 -4.80 7.81
CA ILE A 74 -6.41 -3.50 8.42
C ILE A 74 -5.76 -2.41 7.58
N THR A 75 -6.21 -1.18 7.74
CA THR A 75 -5.60 0.00 7.12
C THR A 75 -5.19 0.96 8.22
N ASP A 76 -3.94 1.39 8.19
CA ASP A 76 -3.40 2.42 9.08
C ASP A 76 -3.89 3.83 8.67
N ALA A 77 -3.72 4.82 9.55
CA ALA A 77 -4.05 6.23 9.28
C ALA A 77 -3.36 6.79 8.02
N THR A 78 -2.22 6.24 7.60
CA THR A 78 -1.49 6.62 6.37
C THR A 78 -2.05 5.99 5.10
N GLY A 79 -3.08 5.14 5.19
CA GLY A 79 -3.61 4.38 4.06
C GLY A 79 -2.84 3.09 3.75
N GLN A 80 -1.78 2.78 4.51
CA GLN A 80 -1.07 1.51 4.37
C GLN A 80 -1.96 0.33 4.75
N ARG A 81 -2.14 -0.61 3.81
CA ARG A 81 -2.83 -1.88 4.06
C ARG A 81 -1.87 -2.87 4.73
N TRP A 82 -2.36 -3.50 5.79
CA TRP A 82 -1.66 -4.55 6.52
C TRP A 82 -2.47 -5.85 6.49
N GLU A 83 -1.79 -6.95 6.22
CA GLU A 83 -2.28 -8.31 6.36
C GLU A 83 -1.88 -8.84 7.75
N LEU A 84 -2.87 -9.23 8.54
CA LEU A 84 -2.67 -9.79 9.87
C LEU A 84 -2.52 -11.31 9.76
N VAL A 85 -1.33 -11.80 10.06
CA VAL A 85 -0.95 -13.21 9.91
C VAL A 85 -0.74 -13.81 11.30
N LEU A 86 -1.43 -14.92 11.58
CA LEU A 86 -1.30 -15.68 12.83
C LEU A 86 -0.04 -16.57 12.83
#